data_AF-A0A7Y5BYL1-F1
#
_entry.id   AF-A0A7Y5BYL1-F1
#
_cell.length_a   1.000
_cell.length_b   1.000
_cell.length_c   1.000
_cell.angle_alpha   90.00
_cell.angle_beta   90.00
_cell.angle_gamma   90.00
#
_symmetry.space_group_name_H-M   'P 1'
#
loop_
_entity.id
_entity.type
_entity.pdbx_description
1 polymer ?
#
loop_
_entity_poly.entity_id
_entity_poly.type
_entity_poly.pdbx_seq_one_letter_code
_entity_poly.pdbx_strand_id
1 'polypeptide(L)'
;MSRELPHGQTQTVALDWALAGISPVGADLGQLVFGAQNNLKEVAPKEVDGALFESYLDGLRDSGCHVEAQEVRLGYTAFAAFQVGLFQILMLGDLKESGTPIELVRDRPATPDCFEGVMAVEAYKLLGYAARQA
;
A
#
# COMPACT_ATOMS: atom_id res chain seq x y z
N MET A 1 13.21 5.43 12.44
CA MET A 1 14.62 5.53 12.85
C MET A 1 15.20 6.80 12.28
N SER A 2 16.08 7.47 13.02
CA SER A 2 16.65 8.76 12.60
C SER A 2 18.14 8.83 12.90
N ARG A 3 18.82 9.77 12.25
CA ARG A 3 20.21 10.15 12.52
C ARG A 3 20.30 11.66 12.67
N GLU A 4 21.17 12.12 13.56
CA GLU A 4 21.51 13.52 13.69
C GLU A 4 22.53 13.96 12.63
N LEU A 5 22.26 15.09 12.00
CA LEU A 5 23.16 15.77 11.09
C LEU A 5 23.95 16.86 11.84
N PRO A 6 25.07 17.35 11.29
CA PRO A 6 25.72 18.56 11.81
C PRO A 6 24.70 19.69 11.96
N HIS A 7 24.84 20.49 13.02
CA HIS A 7 23.91 21.58 13.39
C HIS A 7 22.57 21.14 13.99
N GLY A 8 22.45 19.88 14.42
CA GLY A 8 21.32 19.40 15.22
C GLY A 8 20.05 19.08 14.42
N GLN A 9 20.14 18.99 13.10
CA GLN A 9 19.01 18.56 12.27
C GLN A 9 18.80 17.05 12.36
N THR A 10 17.55 16.60 12.38
CA THR A 10 17.21 15.17 12.38
C THR A 10 16.84 14.72 10.98
N GLN A 11 17.42 13.61 10.53
CA GLN A 11 17.10 12.97 9.26
C GLN A 11 16.45 11.61 9.49
N THR A 12 15.31 11.36 8.84
CA THR A 12 14.71 10.02 8.77
C THR A 12 15.56 9.10 7.91
N VAL A 13 15.84 7.89 8.40
CA VAL A 13 16.68 6.91 7.69
C VAL A 13 15.89 5.63 7.44
N ALA A 14 15.87 5.19 6.19
CA ALA A 14 15.32 3.89 5.80
C ALA A 14 16.30 2.76 6.16
N LEU A 15 15.75 1.69 6.72
CA LEU A 15 16.48 0.49 7.14
C LEU A 15 15.81 -0.74 6.52
N ASP A 16 16.39 -1.91 6.78
CA ASP A 16 15.87 -3.19 6.30
C ASP A 16 15.73 -3.26 4.78
N TRP A 17 16.89 -3.19 4.11
CA TRP A 17 17.01 -3.21 2.66
C TRP A 17 16.91 -4.62 2.05
N ALA A 18 16.45 -5.62 2.80
CA ALA A 18 16.44 -7.03 2.35
C ALA A 18 15.55 -7.26 1.10
N LEU A 19 14.52 -6.43 0.92
CA LEU A 19 13.59 -6.48 -0.23
C LEU A 19 13.82 -5.35 -1.24
N ALA A 20 14.91 -4.59 -1.10
CA ALA A 20 15.22 -3.52 -2.03
C ALA A 20 15.62 -4.09 -3.39
N GLY A 21 15.07 -3.50 -4.46
CA GLY A 21 15.32 -3.93 -5.82
C GLY A 21 14.82 -2.92 -6.83
N ILE A 22 14.98 -3.26 -8.12
CA ILE A 22 14.47 -2.43 -9.22
C ILE A 22 12.96 -2.69 -9.36
N SER A 23 12.17 -1.62 -9.32
CA SER A 23 10.71 -1.65 -9.43
C SER A 23 10.22 -0.39 -10.18
N PRO A 24 8.99 -0.37 -10.72
CA PRO A 24 8.41 0.85 -11.26
C PRO A 24 8.37 1.97 -10.21
N VAL A 25 8.51 3.22 -10.65
CA VAL A 25 8.40 4.39 -9.77
C VAL A 25 7.03 4.43 -9.09
N GLY A 26 6.99 4.64 -7.77
CA GLY A 26 5.76 4.62 -6.97
C GLY A 26 5.36 3.24 -6.43
N ALA A 27 6.08 2.16 -6.76
CA ALA A 27 5.80 0.84 -6.20
C ALA A 27 6.00 0.78 -4.67
N ASP A 28 7.06 1.43 -4.19
CA ASP A 28 7.37 1.63 -2.77
C ASP A 28 6.34 2.51 -2.06
N LEU A 29 5.84 3.56 -2.74
CA LEU A 29 4.70 4.34 -2.25
C LEU A 29 3.48 3.45 -2.03
N GLY A 30 3.21 2.49 -2.93
CA GLY A 30 2.11 1.54 -2.76
C GLY A 30 2.22 0.71 -1.48
N GLN A 31 3.42 0.22 -1.17
CA GLN A 31 3.66 -0.51 0.08
C GLN A 31 3.54 0.41 1.30
N LEU A 32 4.02 1.65 1.20
CA LEU A 32 3.96 2.62 2.29
C LEU A 32 2.52 3.06 2.61
N VAL A 33 1.73 3.43 1.59
CA VAL A 33 0.31 3.82 1.77
C VAL A 33 -0.46 2.70 2.45
N PHE A 34 -0.24 1.48 2.00
CA PHE A 34 -0.89 0.33 2.58
C PHE A 34 -0.49 0.09 4.05
N GLY A 35 0.80 0.12 4.34
CA GLY A 35 1.30 0.03 5.71
C GLY A 35 0.68 1.12 6.60
N ALA A 36 0.62 2.35 6.11
CA ALA A 36 0.04 3.48 6.82
C ALA A 36 -1.46 3.31 7.07
N GLN A 37 -2.27 2.95 6.07
CA GLN A 37 -3.70 2.68 6.24
C GLN A 37 -3.98 1.56 7.25
N ASN A 38 -3.06 0.58 7.36
CA ASN A 38 -3.19 -0.48 8.33
C ASN A 38 -2.80 -0.11 9.76
N ASN A 39 -1.88 0.83 9.94
CA ASN A 39 -1.38 1.19 11.26
C ASN A 39 -2.02 2.47 11.81
N LEU A 40 -2.53 3.35 10.94
CA LEU A 40 -3.16 4.62 11.29
C LEU A 40 -4.69 4.51 11.21
N LYS A 41 -5.29 3.69 12.09
CA LYS A 41 -6.73 3.39 12.07
C LYS A 41 -7.64 4.61 12.28
N GLU A 42 -7.12 5.67 12.86
CA GLU A 42 -7.86 6.91 13.14
C GLU A 42 -7.82 7.91 11.96
N VAL A 43 -7.01 7.64 10.93
CA VAL A 43 -6.86 8.52 9.76
C VAL A 43 -7.64 7.95 8.58
N ALA A 44 -8.38 8.81 7.87
CA ALA A 44 -9.14 8.34 6.73
C ALA A 44 -8.21 7.84 5.61
N PRO A 45 -8.52 6.70 4.94
CA PRO A 45 -7.65 6.16 3.89
C PRO A 45 -7.28 7.14 2.77
N LYS A 46 -8.22 8.04 2.43
CA LYS A 46 -8.02 9.10 1.43
C LYS A 46 -7.04 10.17 1.90
N GLU A 47 -7.03 10.49 3.19
CA GLU A 47 -6.08 11.45 3.77
C GLU A 47 -4.67 10.85 3.78
N VAL A 48 -4.54 9.57 4.11
CA VAL A 48 -3.28 8.83 4.02
C VAL A 48 -2.76 8.80 2.57
N ASP A 49 -3.61 8.45 1.60
CA ASP A 49 -3.22 8.43 0.17
C ASP A 49 -2.72 9.81 -0.29
N GLY A 50 -3.50 10.86 -0.04
CA GLY A 50 -3.15 12.21 -0.49
C GLY A 50 -1.86 12.72 0.16
N ALA A 51 -1.74 12.61 1.48
CA ALA A 51 -0.56 13.11 2.20
C ALA A 51 0.72 12.39 1.79
N LEU A 52 0.67 11.07 1.63
CA LEU A 52 1.84 10.28 1.24
C LEU A 52 2.19 10.47 -0.23
N PHE A 53 1.20 10.62 -1.12
CA PHE A 53 1.45 10.87 -2.54
C PHE A 53 2.18 12.20 -2.75
N GLU A 54 1.70 13.29 -2.13
CA GLU A 54 2.37 14.59 -2.22
C GLU A 54 3.78 14.56 -1.61
N SER A 55 3.92 13.97 -0.42
CA SER A 55 5.22 13.86 0.27
C SER A 55 6.22 12.99 -0.52
N TYR A 56 5.74 11.98 -1.24
CA TYR A 56 6.57 11.14 -2.08
C TYR A 56 7.07 11.91 -3.32
N LEU A 57 6.23 12.74 -3.94
CA LEU A 57 6.65 13.63 -5.02
C LEU A 57 7.67 14.66 -4.54
N ASP A 58 7.50 15.22 -3.35
CA ASP A 58 8.50 16.09 -2.70
C ASP A 58 9.84 15.36 -2.53
N GLY A 59 9.81 14.14 -1.96
CA GLY A 59 11.01 13.33 -1.76
C GLY A 59 11.73 12.98 -3.07
N LEU A 60 10.98 12.66 -4.14
CA LEU A 60 11.57 12.44 -5.46
C LEU A 60 12.27 13.70 -5.98
N ARG A 61 11.62 14.86 -5.88
CA ARG A 61 12.21 16.15 -6.30
C ARG A 61 13.47 16.48 -5.51
N ASP A 62 13.44 16.31 -4.19
CA ASP A 62 14.58 16.55 -3.31
C ASP A 62 15.77 15.62 -3.60
N SER A 63 15.50 14.41 -4.11
CA SER A 63 16.54 13.46 -4.55
C SER A 63 17.12 13.77 -5.94
N GLY A 64 16.59 14.78 -6.64
CA GLY A 64 16.95 15.09 -8.03
C GLY A 64 16.27 14.16 -9.06
N CYS A 65 15.28 13.38 -8.63
CA CYS A 65 14.49 12.52 -9.51
C CYS A 65 13.33 13.32 -10.12
N HIS A 66 13.39 13.57 -11.43
CA HIS A 66 12.35 14.27 -12.17
C HIS A 66 11.45 13.27 -12.89
N VAL A 67 10.29 13.00 -12.29
CA VAL A 67 9.27 12.09 -12.83
C VAL A 67 7.93 12.81 -12.77
N GLU A 68 7.11 12.63 -13.81
CA GLU A 68 5.79 13.25 -13.86
C GLU A 68 4.86 12.59 -12.83
N ALA A 69 4.04 13.40 -12.15
CA ALA A 69 3.11 12.90 -11.12
C ALA A 69 2.18 11.80 -11.66
N GLN A 70 1.82 11.88 -12.94
CA GLN A 70 0.99 10.88 -13.59
C GLN A 70 1.70 9.52 -13.74
N GLU A 71 3.01 9.51 -14.01
CA GLU A 71 3.80 8.28 -14.09
C GLU A 71 3.94 7.64 -12.71
N VAL A 72 4.17 8.44 -11.68
CA VAL A 72 4.18 7.96 -10.28
C VAL A 72 2.83 7.37 -9.90
N ARG A 73 1.72 8.03 -10.24
CA ARG A 73 0.37 7.53 -9.94
C ARG A 73 0.09 6.22 -10.67
N LEU A 74 0.53 6.08 -11.91
CA LEU A 74 0.40 4.84 -12.66
C LEU A 74 1.20 3.71 -12.01
N GLY A 75 2.49 3.92 -11.72
CA GLY A 75 3.34 2.89 -11.12
C GLY A 75 2.85 2.47 -9.74
N TYR A 76 2.45 3.43 -8.90
CA TYR A 76 1.80 3.18 -7.62
C TYR A 76 0.53 2.33 -7.77
N THR A 77 -0.45 2.79 -8.55
CA THR A 77 -1.75 2.11 -8.63
C THR A 77 -1.65 0.72 -9.28
N ALA A 78 -0.83 0.58 -10.33
CA ALA A 78 -0.60 -0.70 -10.99
C ALA A 78 0.11 -1.71 -10.08
N PHE A 79 1.14 -1.27 -9.35
CA PHE A 79 1.86 -2.14 -8.43
C PHE A 79 1.01 -2.55 -7.23
N ALA A 80 0.24 -1.61 -6.66
CA ALA A 80 -0.72 -1.91 -5.61
C ALA A 80 -1.76 -2.96 -6.08
N ALA A 81 -2.36 -2.76 -7.26
CA ALA A 81 -3.31 -3.72 -7.82
C ALA A 81 -2.68 -5.10 -8.06
N PHE A 82 -1.45 -5.14 -8.56
CA PHE A 82 -0.71 -6.39 -8.79
C PHE A 82 -0.47 -7.15 -7.47
N GLN A 83 0.05 -6.48 -6.44
CA GLN A 83 0.31 -7.12 -5.15
C GLN A 83 -0.98 -7.66 -4.52
N VAL A 84 -2.05 -6.86 -4.52
CA VAL A 84 -3.35 -7.28 -3.99
C VAL A 84 -3.91 -8.47 -4.77
N GLY A 85 -3.87 -8.42 -6.09
CA GLY A 85 -4.34 -9.51 -6.94
C GLY A 85 -3.57 -10.81 -6.70
N LEU A 86 -2.24 -10.74 -6.59
CA LEU A 86 -1.39 -11.90 -6.33
C LEU A 86 -1.70 -12.55 -4.98
N PHE A 87 -1.85 -11.73 -3.93
CA PHE A 87 -2.22 -12.23 -2.61
C PHE A 87 -3.59 -12.90 -2.58
N GLN A 88 -4.59 -12.32 -3.27
CA GLN A 88 -5.91 -12.93 -3.38
C GLN A 88 -5.86 -14.30 -4.08
N ILE A 89 -5.04 -14.44 -5.13
CA ILE A 89 -4.83 -15.72 -5.81
C ILE A 89 -4.19 -16.75 -4.88
N LEU A 90 -3.18 -16.37 -4.10
CA LEU A 90 -2.52 -17.26 -3.13
C LEU A 90 -3.52 -17.74 -2.06
N MET A 91 -4.28 -16.83 -1.45
CA MET A 91 -5.30 -17.15 -0.47
C MET A 91 -6.39 -18.08 -1.02
N LEU A 92 -6.82 -17.86 -2.27
CA LEU A 92 -7.76 -18.75 -2.95
C LEU A 92 -7.18 -20.13 -3.19
N GLY A 93 -5.87 -20.23 -3.44
CA GLY A 93 -5.13 -21.50 -3.51
C GLY A 93 -5.22 -22.28 -2.21
N ASP A 94 -4.91 -21.63 -1.09
CA ASP A 94 -4.95 -22.25 0.25
C ASP A 94 -6.37 -22.68 0.64
N LEU A 95 -7.39 -21.86 0.31
CA LEU A 95 -8.80 -22.21 0.53
C LEU A 95 -9.23 -23.43 -0.29
N LYS A 96 -8.73 -23.57 -1.53
CA LYS A 96 -9.00 -24.72 -2.37
C LYS A 96 -8.34 -25.99 -1.82
N GLU A 97 -7.09 -25.90 -1.37
CA GLU A 97 -6.34 -27.05 -0.85
C GLU A 97 -6.81 -27.52 0.53
N SER A 98 -7.32 -26.60 1.36
CA SER A 98 -7.83 -26.93 2.70
C SER A 98 -9.16 -27.69 2.71
N GLY A 99 -9.83 -27.89 1.57
CA GLY A 99 -11.01 -28.76 1.43
C GLY A 99 -12.23 -28.34 2.26
N THR A 100 -12.25 -27.10 2.79
CA THR A 100 -13.32 -26.64 3.69
C THR A 100 -14.56 -26.26 2.87
N PRO A 101 -15.75 -26.84 3.12
CA PRO A 101 -16.98 -26.38 2.49
C PRO A 101 -17.18 -24.88 2.76
N ILE A 102 -17.59 -24.12 1.74
CA ILE A 102 -17.99 -22.72 1.87
C ILE A 102 -19.33 -22.66 2.61
N GLU A 103 -19.36 -23.10 3.88
CA GLU A 103 -20.39 -22.65 4.82
C GLU A 103 -19.91 -21.31 5.38
N LEU A 104 -20.78 -20.31 5.25
CA LEU A 104 -20.59 -18.97 5.78
C LEU A 104 -19.87 -19.01 7.13
N VAL A 105 -18.63 -18.55 7.15
CA VAL A 105 -17.85 -18.27 8.36
C VAL A 105 -18.55 -17.10 9.07
N ARG A 106 -19.62 -17.41 9.81
CA ARG A 106 -20.38 -16.45 10.61
C ARG A 106 -19.92 -16.37 12.06
N ASP A 107 -18.98 -17.23 12.48
CA ASP A 107 -18.67 -17.40 13.91
C ASP A 107 -17.18 -17.59 14.22
N ARG A 108 -16.26 -17.05 13.40
CA ARG A 108 -14.89 -16.87 13.88
C ARG A 108 -14.87 -15.65 14.82
N PRO A 109 -14.27 -15.75 16.03
CA PRO A 109 -13.95 -14.56 16.79
C PRO A 109 -13.13 -13.64 15.89
N ALA A 110 -13.43 -12.34 15.90
CA ALA A 110 -12.85 -11.35 15.00
C ALA A 110 -11.31 -11.36 15.11
N THR A 111 -10.67 -12.22 14.33
CA THR A 111 -9.29 -12.03 13.92
C THR A 111 -9.28 -10.72 13.16
N PRO A 112 -8.39 -9.77 13.50
CA PRO A 112 -8.19 -8.60 12.65
C PRO A 112 -8.05 -9.10 11.22
N ASP A 113 -8.82 -8.53 10.28
CA ASP A 113 -8.76 -8.92 8.87
C ASP A 113 -7.29 -9.04 8.48
N CYS A 114 -6.90 -10.16 7.85
CA CYS A 114 -5.54 -10.28 7.35
C CYS A 114 -5.29 -9.12 6.39
N PHE A 115 -4.05 -8.65 6.42
CA PHE A 115 -3.54 -7.52 5.65
C PHE A 115 -4.09 -7.48 4.21
N GLU A 116 -4.12 -8.64 3.56
CA GLU A 116 -4.55 -8.89 2.20
C GLU A 116 -6.07 -8.71 1.98
N GLY A 117 -6.88 -9.02 2.99
CA GLY A 117 -8.34 -8.84 2.97
C GLY A 117 -8.73 -7.37 3.03
N VAL A 118 -8.03 -6.59 3.86
CA VAL A 118 -8.24 -5.14 3.97
C VAL A 118 -7.94 -4.45 2.63
N MET A 119 -6.89 -4.87 1.92
CA MET A 119 -6.55 -4.28 0.62
C MET A 119 -7.54 -4.55 -0.48
N ALA A 120 -8.07 -5.78 -0.55
CA ALA A 120 -9.05 -6.10 -1.58
C ALA A 120 -10.30 -5.22 -1.42
N VAL A 121 -10.69 -4.93 -0.18
CA VAL A 121 -11.82 -4.02 0.12
C VAL A 121 -11.53 -2.59 -0.32
N GLU A 122 -10.32 -2.06 -0.06
CA GLU A 122 -9.99 -0.68 -0.47
C GLU A 122 -9.76 -0.52 -1.96
N ALA A 123 -9.08 -1.48 -2.62
CA ALA A 123 -8.96 -1.48 -4.07
C ALA A 123 -10.33 -1.53 -4.75
N TYR A 124 -11.26 -2.35 -4.25
CA TYR A 124 -12.64 -2.42 -4.75
C TYR A 124 -13.39 -1.09 -4.60
N LYS A 125 -13.26 -0.42 -3.45
CA LYS A 125 -13.88 0.91 -3.24
C LYS A 125 -13.30 1.95 -4.19
N LEU A 126 -11.98 2.00 -4.36
CA LEU A 126 -11.32 2.94 -5.27
C LEU A 126 -11.77 2.74 -6.73
N LEU A 127 -11.87 1.49 -7.18
CA LEU A 127 -12.38 1.17 -8.51
C LEU A 127 -13.88 1.52 -8.67
N GLY A 128 -14.69 1.29 -7.63
CA GLY A 128 -16.12 1.60 -7.61
C GLY A 128 -16.47 3.10 -7.47
N TYR A 129 -15.52 3.93 -7.03
CA TYR A 129 -15.67 5.39 -7.03
C TYR A 129 -15.33 5.99 -8.40
N ALA A 130 -14.34 5.44 -9.11
CA ALA A 130 -14.00 5.85 -10.47
C ALA A 130 -15.12 5.56 -11.48
N ALA A 131 -15.86 4.46 -11.31
CA ALA A 131 -16.97 4.09 -12.18
C ALA A 131 -18.27 4.92 -11.98
N ARG A 132 -18.34 5.77 -10.95
CA ARG A 132 -19.52 6.60 -10.64
C ARG A 132 -19.35 8.08 -10.99
N GLN A 133 -18.21 8.45 -11.56
CA GLN A 133 -17.91 9.82 -12.01
C GLN A 133 -17.67 9.92 -13.53
N ALA A 134 -17.90 8.83 -14.26
CA ALA A 134 -17.89 8.75 -15.72
C ALA A 134 -19.30 8.43 -16.23
#